data_AF-A0A537WWK7-F1
#
_entry.id   AF-A0A537WWK7-F1
#
_cell.length_a   1.000
_cell.length_b   1.000
_cell.length_c   1.000
_cell.angle_alpha   90.00
_cell.angle_beta   90.00
_cell.angle_gamma   90.00
#
_symmetry.space_group_name_H-M   'P 1'
#
loop_
_entity.id
_entity.type
_entity.pdbx_description
1 polymer ?
#
loop_
_entity_poly.entity_id
_entity_poly.type
_entity_poly.pdbx_seq_one_letter_code
_entity_poly.pdbx_strand_id
1 'polypeptide(L)'
;MGEARRLREARVRPYVVLDFESESTFIHLTIESVGLLPARDVTLEFDPPIRSTCEDPWPPERSTLMTRGIPTLPSGKKHRFFFDSHPARVEANLPPTYEARVKYTAWGRKDSFDEPYTLDLSFLKGLGEARRKTIHDLTEAVEQLSKKLSG
;
A
#
# COMPACT_ATOMS: atom_id res chain seq x y z
N MET A 1 13.82 -40.21 0.30
CA MET A 1 13.32 -39.61 1.56
C MET A 1 13.54 -38.10 1.70
N GLY A 2 14.39 -37.43 0.88
CA GLY A 2 14.68 -35.99 1.04
C GLY A 2 13.63 -35.02 0.46
N GLU A 3 12.89 -35.42 -0.58
CA GLU A 3 12.00 -34.53 -1.32
C GLU A 3 10.69 -34.22 -0.57
N ALA A 4 10.09 -35.24 0.07
CA ALA A 4 8.89 -35.09 0.90
C ALA A 4 9.11 -34.29 2.20
N ARG A 5 10.37 -34.07 2.61
CA ARG A 5 10.74 -33.21 3.75
C ARG A 5 10.90 -31.76 3.29
N ARG A 6 11.59 -31.51 2.17
CA ARG A 6 11.70 -30.17 1.57
C ARG A 6 10.33 -29.59 1.17
N LEU A 7 9.45 -30.41 0.60
CA LEU A 7 8.05 -30.03 0.31
C LEU A 7 7.22 -29.72 1.57
N ARG A 8 7.54 -30.34 2.72
CA ARG A 8 6.91 -30.03 4.01
C ARG A 8 7.47 -28.76 4.64
N GLU A 9 8.78 -28.52 4.55
CA GLU A 9 9.42 -27.30 5.04
C GLU A 9 8.97 -26.07 4.23
N ALA A 10 8.82 -26.19 2.91
CA ALA A 10 8.28 -25.13 2.05
C ALA A 10 6.80 -24.82 2.32
N ARG A 11 6.02 -25.80 2.79
CA ARG A 11 4.59 -25.65 3.11
C ARG A 11 4.30 -24.95 4.44
N VAL A 12 5.30 -24.74 5.29
CA VAL A 12 5.11 -24.26 6.68
C VAL A 12 5.99 -23.04 6.96
N ARG A 13 6.09 -22.11 5.99
CA ARG A 13 6.76 -20.81 6.19
C ARG A 13 5.73 -19.69 6.45
N PRO A 14 6.09 -18.65 7.23
CA PRO A 14 5.35 -17.40 7.18
C PRO A 14 5.51 -16.79 5.78
N TYR A 15 4.48 -16.11 5.31
CA TYR A 15 4.53 -15.35 4.07
C TYR A 15 3.81 -14.03 4.33
N VAL A 16 4.56 -12.93 4.28
CA VAL A 16 4.08 -11.59 4.62
C VAL A 16 3.92 -10.80 3.35
N VAL A 17 2.68 -10.56 2.95
CA VAL A 17 2.32 -9.78 1.77
C VAL A 17 2.23 -8.31 2.15
N LEU A 18 2.90 -7.47 1.37
CA LEU A 18 2.80 -6.02 1.42
C LEU A 18 2.09 -5.54 0.16
N ASP A 19 1.01 -4.76 0.30
CA ASP A 19 0.23 -4.30 -0.85
C ASP A 19 -0.51 -2.98 -0.59
N PHE A 20 -0.87 -2.27 -1.66
CA PHE A 20 -1.81 -1.15 -1.61
C PHE A 20 -3.23 -1.59 -1.98
N GLU A 21 -4.18 -1.30 -1.11
CA GLU A 21 -5.61 -1.45 -1.41
C GLU A 21 -6.25 -0.10 -1.69
N SER A 22 -7.06 -0.04 -2.74
CA SER A 22 -7.84 1.17 -3.08
C SER A 22 -9.31 0.98 -2.76
N GLU A 23 -9.90 1.93 -2.06
CA GLU A 23 -11.34 2.02 -1.80
C GLU A 23 -11.83 3.41 -2.18
N SER A 24 -12.56 3.50 -3.30
CA SER A 24 -12.90 4.78 -3.94
C SER A 24 -11.64 5.62 -4.21
N THR A 25 -11.49 6.77 -3.54
CA THR A 25 -10.31 7.65 -3.65
C THR A 25 -9.27 7.42 -2.58
N PHE A 26 -9.53 6.53 -1.60
CA PHE A 26 -8.61 6.27 -0.50
C PHE A 26 -7.69 5.10 -0.81
N ILE A 27 -6.44 5.27 -0.45
CA ILE A 27 -5.37 4.28 -0.59
C ILE A 27 -5.03 3.83 0.82
N HIS A 28 -4.96 2.52 1.00
CA HIS A 28 -4.56 1.88 2.24
C HIS A 28 -3.29 1.07 1.97
N LEU A 29 -2.35 1.10 2.90
CA LEU A 29 -1.23 0.17 2.90
C LEU A 29 -1.61 -1.02 3.78
N THR A 30 -1.33 -2.22 3.28
CA THR A 30 -1.69 -3.47 3.93
C THR A 30 -0.49 -4.37 4.14
N ILE A 31 -0.49 -5.03 5.29
CA ILE A 31 0.53 -6.01 5.67
C ILE A 31 -0.22 -7.22 6.20
N GLU A 32 -0.09 -8.34 5.49
CA GLU A 32 -0.89 -9.53 5.74
C GLU A 32 -0.02 -10.77 5.83
N SER A 33 -0.16 -11.54 6.90
CA SER A 33 0.45 -12.87 6.95
C SER A 33 -0.49 -13.90 6.37
N VAL A 34 -0.16 -14.45 5.21
CA VAL A 34 -0.93 -15.52 4.54
C VAL A 34 -0.28 -16.90 4.72
N GLY A 35 0.89 -16.96 5.34
CA GLY A 35 1.57 -18.22 5.69
C GLY A 35 1.03 -18.85 6.96
N LEU A 36 1.24 -20.16 7.14
CA LEU A 36 0.69 -20.95 8.26
C LEU A 36 1.38 -20.68 9.62
N LEU A 37 2.60 -20.15 9.61
CA LEU A 37 3.32 -19.79 10.84
C LEU A 37 3.26 -18.28 11.09
N PRO A 38 3.28 -17.83 12.35
CA PRO A 38 3.49 -16.42 12.66
C PRO A 38 4.83 -15.92 12.12
N ALA A 39 4.82 -14.72 11.54
CA ALA A 39 6.03 -13.97 11.22
C ALA A 39 6.47 -13.16 12.45
N ARG A 40 7.78 -13.02 12.64
CA ARG A 40 8.40 -12.34 13.77
C ARG A 40 9.34 -11.26 13.30
N ASP A 41 9.41 -10.17 14.07
CA ASP A 41 10.29 -9.04 13.82
C ASP A 41 10.16 -8.50 12.39
N VAL A 42 8.91 -8.31 11.95
CA VAL A 42 8.59 -7.85 10.60
C VAL A 42 9.01 -6.39 10.45
N THR A 43 9.88 -6.09 9.50
CA THR A 43 10.33 -4.73 9.18
C THR A 43 10.13 -4.44 7.71
N LEU A 44 9.91 -3.17 7.39
CA LEU A 44 9.59 -2.68 6.05
C LEU A 44 10.58 -1.59 5.67
N GLU A 45 11.10 -1.68 4.46
CA GLU A 45 11.92 -0.65 3.83
C GLU A 45 11.28 -0.28 2.50
N PHE A 46 11.34 1.02 2.13
CA PHE A 46 10.76 1.54 0.90
C PHE A 46 11.77 2.47 0.22
N ASP A 47 11.87 2.35 -1.11
CA ASP A 47 12.62 3.22 -1.98
C ASP A 47 11.75 3.65 -3.17
N PRO A 48 11.39 4.94 -3.31
CA PRO A 48 11.72 6.04 -2.40
C PRO A 48 11.02 5.89 -1.02
N PRO A 49 11.47 6.59 0.04
CA PRO A 49 10.78 6.58 1.32
C PRO A 49 9.30 6.96 1.17
N ILE A 50 8.41 6.23 1.84
CA ILE A 50 6.99 6.56 1.82
C ILE A 50 6.72 7.94 2.41
N ARG A 51 5.72 8.60 1.83
CA ARG A 51 5.20 9.92 2.21
C ARG A 51 3.70 9.92 2.04
N SER A 52 3.00 10.59 2.94
CA SER A 52 1.57 10.84 2.84
C SER A 52 1.28 12.35 2.73
N THR A 53 0.17 12.71 2.10
CA THR A 53 -0.35 14.09 2.17
C THR A 53 -1.06 14.39 3.49
N CYS A 54 -1.31 13.40 4.34
CA CYS A 54 -1.98 13.60 5.62
C CYS A 54 -0.98 13.86 6.75
N GLU A 55 -1.01 15.06 7.32
CA GLU A 55 -0.07 15.48 8.37
C GLU A 55 -0.57 15.19 9.81
N ASP A 56 -1.87 14.93 10.02
CA ASP A 56 -2.51 14.86 11.35
C ASP A 56 -3.46 13.65 11.54
N PRO A 57 -3.54 13.04 12.75
CA PRO A 57 -2.66 13.23 13.91
C PRO A 57 -1.34 12.46 13.79
N TRP A 58 -1.17 11.59 12.78
CA TRP A 58 0.10 10.90 12.56
C TRP A 58 0.21 10.36 11.11
N PRO A 59 1.19 10.80 10.32
CA PRO A 59 1.37 10.29 8.97
C PRO A 59 1.81 8.81 9.01
N PRO A 60 1.41 7.98 8.04
CA PRO A 60 1.73 6.55 7.98
C PRO A 60 3.22 6.24 8.16
N GLU A 61 4.10 7.04 7.54
CA GLU A 61 5.55 6.90 7.61
C GLU A 61 6.14 7.08 9.01
N ARG A 62 5.42 7.76 9.93
CA ARG A 62 5.87 7.92 11.31
C ARG A 62 5.32 6.83 12.22
N SER A 63 4.37 6.01 11.78
CA SER A 63 3.70 5.03 12.64
C SER A 63 4.70 4.10 13.33
N THR A 64 4.36 3.60 14.52
CA THR A 64 5.21 2.63 15.24
C THR A 64 5.46 1.37 14.42
N LEU A 65 4.51 1.00 13.56
CA LEU A 65 4.62 -0.13 12.65
C LEU A 65 5.70 0.11 11.59
N MET A 66 5.75 1.30 10.98
CA MET A 66 6.81 1.64 10.02
C MET A 66 8.18 1.83 10.69
N THR A 67 8.21 2.43 11.89
CA THR A 67 9.47 2.84 12.54
C THR A 67 10.11 1.74 13.41
N ARG A 68 9.30 0.85 13.99
CA ARG A 68 9.76 -0.22 14.90
C ARG A 68 9.42 -1.63 14.39
N GLY A 69 8.65 -1.74 13.32
CA GLY A 69 8.19 -3.02 12.79
C GLY A 69 7.04 -3.65 13.60
N ILE A 70 6.68 -4.88 13.23
CA ILE A 70 5.69 -5.70 13.91
C ILE A 70 6.42 -6.84 14.64
N PRO A 71 6.45 -6.86 15.99
CA PRO A 71 7.14 -7.92 16.74
C PRO A 71 6.59 -9.31 16.44
N THR A 72 5.27 -9.45 16.30
CA THR A 72 4.60 -10.70 15.90
C THR A 72 3.44 -10.39 14.98
N LEU A 73 3.42 -11.03 13.82
CA LEU A 73 2.29 -11.04 12.90
C LEU A 73 1.72 -12.47 12.82
N PRO A 74 0.62 -12.76 13.53
CA PRO A 74 -0.02 -14.08 13.50
C PRO A 74 -0.47 -14.47 12.08
N SER A 75 -0.49 -15.77 11.79
CA SER A 75 -1.09 -16.32 10.56
C SER A 75 -2.52 -15.79 10.37
N GLY A 76 -2.85 -15.33 9.17
CA GLY A 76 -4.15 -14.76 8.81
C GLY A 76 -4.41 -13.34 9.33
N LYS A 77 -3.46 -12.74 10.06
CA LYS A 77 -3.62 -11.35 10.53
C LYS A 77 -3.28 -10.39 9.40
N LYS A 78 -4.20 -9.44 9.18
CA LYS A 78 -4.02 -8.28 8.32
C LYS A 78 -3.98 -7.00 9.14
N HIS A 79 -2.97 -6.18 8.90
CA HIS A 79 -2.98 -4.76 9.25
C HIS A 79 -3.34 -3.97 8.00
N ARG A 80 -4.38 -3.15 8.11
CA ARG A 80 -4.83 -2.23 7.07
C ARG A 80 -4.87 -0.84 7.68
N PHE A 81 -4.14 0.08 7.09
CA PHE A 81 -4.07 1.45 7.58
C PHE A 81 -4.20 2.42 6.43
N PHE A 82 -4.88 3.53 6.71
CA PHE A 82 -5.01 4.60 5.74
C PHE A 82 -3.62 5.12 5.37
N PHE A 83 -3.36 5.20 4.07
CA PHE A 83 -2.09 5.67 3.53
C PHE A 83 -2.25 7.08 2.98
N ASP A 84 -3.24 7.30 2.10
CA ASP A 84 -3.45 8.60 1.48
C ASP A 84 -4.78 8.66 0.69
N SER A 85 -5.05 9.80 0.05
CA SER A 85 -6.03 9.92 -1.01
C SER A 85 -5.39 10.09 -2.38
N HIS A 86 -5.92 9.42 -3.40
CA HIS A 86 -5.38 9.48 -4.76
C HIS A 86 -5.31 10.92 -5.33
N PRO A 87 -6.38 11.76 -5.26
CA PRO A 87 -6.32 13.12 -5.79
C PRO A 87 -5.23 13.97 -5.14
N ALA A 88 -5.12 13.93 -3.80
CA ALA A 88 -4.12 14.71 -3.07
C ALA A 88 -2.69 14.27 -3.41
N ARG A 89 -2.44 12.95 -3.55
CA ARG A 89 -1.12 12.44 -3.97
C ARG A 89 -0.70 12.94 -5.35
N VAL A 90 -1.64 12.97 -6.29
CA VAL A 90 -1.37 13.43 -7.66
C VAL A 90 -1.07 14.93 -7.65
N GLU A 91 -1.84 15.73 -6.92
CA GLU A 91 -1.62 17.16 -6.77
C GLU A 91 -0.27 17.48 -6.10
N ALA A 92 0.10 16.72 -5.06
CA ALA A 92 1.38 16.83 -4.38
C ALA A 92 2.57 16.20 -5.14
N ASN A 93 2.32 15.64 -6.34
CA ASN A 93 3.32 14.98 -7.17
C ASN A 93 4.15 13.90 -6.41
N LEU A 94 3.47 13.13 -5.55
CA LEU A 94 4.14 12.06 -4.79
C LEU A 94 4.45 10.85 -5.68
N PRO A 95 5.51 10.07 -5.36
CA PRO A 95 5.87 8.89 -6.14
C PRO A 95 4.69 7.90 -6.28
N PRO A 96 4.43 7.40 -7.51
CA PRO A 96 3.41 6.39 -7.73
C PRO A 96 3.93 4.97 -7.47
N THR A 97 5.24 4.75 -7.55
CA THR A 97 5.87 3.42 -7.51
C THR A 97 6.94 3.38 -6.43
N TYR A 98 7.04 2.22 -5.77
CA TYR A 98 7.96 1.96 -4.67
C TYR A 98 8.58 0.56 -4.81
N GLU A 99 9.89 0.48 -4.71
CA GLU A 99 10.60 -0.76 -4.41
C GLU A 99 10.62 -0.94 -2.90
N ALA A 100 9.96 -1.99 -2.41
CA ALA A 100 9.84 -2.27 -1.00
C ALA A 100 10.50 -3.60 -0.64
N ARG A 101 10.95 -3.71 0.61
CA ARG A 101 11.50 -4.94 1.17
C ARG A 101 10.82 -5.27 2.49
N VAL A 102 10.39 -6.51 2.62
CA VAL A 102 9.81 -7.04 3.87
C VAL A 102 10.79 -8.05 4.45
N LYS A 103 11.33 -7.75 5.64
CA LYS A 103 12.21 -8.67 6.37
C LYS A 103 11.51 -9.23 7.59
N TYR A 104 11.64 -10.53 7.84
CA TYR A 104 11.03 -11.18 8.99
C TYR A 104 11.68 -12.53 9.28
N THR A 105 11.37 -13.12 10.43
CA THR A 105 11.76 -14.50 10.79
C THR A 105 10.53 -15.38 11.01
N ALA A 106 10.73 -16.70 10.92
CA ALA A 106 9.68 -17.65 11.24
C ALA A 106 9.64 -17.99 12.74
N TRP A 107 8.45 -18.04 13.33
CA TRP A 107 8.29 -18.44 14.73
C TRP A 107 8.94 -19.81 15.00
N GLY A 108 9.81 -19.87 16.01
CA GLY A 108 10.48 -21.11 16.43
C GLY A 108 11.55 -21.62 15.45
N ARG A 109 11.94 -20.81 14.45
CA ARG A 109 13.00 -21.15 13.48
C ARG A 109 14.04 -20.04 13.44
N LYS A 110 15.25 -20.37 12.97
CA LYS A 110 16.33 -19.40 12.73
C LYS A 110 16.28 -18.79 11.33
N ASP A 111 15.37 -19.26 10.49
CA ASP A 111 15.25 -18.82 9.10
C ASP A 111 14.78 -17.36 9.06
N SER A 112 15.56 -16.50 8.41
CA SER A 112 15.19 -15.12 8.07
C SER A 112 14.81 -15.01 6.61
N PHE A 113 13.81 -14.20 6.33
CA PHE A 113 13.28 -13.93 5.01
C PHE A 113 13.46 -12.46 4.68
N ASP A 114 13.69 -12.19 3.39
CA ASP A 114 13.93 -10.87 2.86
C ASP A 114 13.28 -10.82 1.47
N GLU A 115 12.07 -10.28 1.41
CA GLU A 115 11.20 -10.39 0.26
C GLU A 115 11.05 -9.04 -0.44
N PRO A 116 11.41 -8.95 -1.74
CA PRO A 116 11.20 -7.74 -2.52
C PRO A 116 9.75 -7.62 -2.99
N TYR A 117 9.24 -6.40 -3.02
CA TYR A 117 7.91 -6.03 -3.50
C TYR A 117 8.02 -4.79 -4.39
N THR A 118 7.34 -4.77 -5.52
CA THR A 118 7.13 -3.56 -6.31
C THR A 118 5.69 -3.12 -6.10
N LEU A 119 5.50 -1.99 -5.41
CA LEU A 119 4.18 -1.42 -5.18
C LEU A 119 3.95 -0.31 -6.20
N ASP A 120 2.89 -0.40 -7.00
CA ASP A 120 2.61 0.56 -8.06
C ASP A 120 1.18 1.09 -8.01
N LEU A 121 1.05 2.39 -7.78
CA LEU A 121 -0.18 3.18 -7.79
C LEU A 121 -0.38 3.90 -9.14
N SER A 122 0.49 3.67 -10.14
CA SER A 122 0.41 4.33 -11.44
C SER A 122 -0.92 4.08 -12.15
N PHE A 123 -1.55 2.91 -11.94
CA PHE A 123 -2.86 2.56 -12.49
C PHE A 123 -3.96 3.55 -12.05
N LEU A 124 -3.80 4.22 -10.91
CA LEU A 124 -4.77 5.21 -10.43
C LEU A 124 -4.79 6.47 -11.30
N LYS A 125 -3.69 6.82 -11.98
CA LYS A 125 -3.66 8.02 -12.86
C LYS A 125 -4.75 7.98 -13.94
N GLY A 126 -5.02 6.81 -14.51
CA GLY A 126 -6.08 6.63 -15.51
C GLY A 126 -7.50 6.76 -14.95
N LEU A 127 -7.69 6.46 -13.65
CA LEU A 127 -8.98 6.61 -12.97
C LEU A 127 -9.27 8.06 -12.56
N GLY A 128 -8.22 8.83 -12.21
CA GLY A 128 -8.31 10.25 -11.89
C GLY A 128 -8.72 11.11 -13.09
N GLU A 129 -8.18 10.84 -14.28
CA GLU A 129 -8.51 11.57 -15.51
C GLU A 129 -9.98 11.36 -15.94
N ALA A 130 -10.51 10.15 -15.78
CA ALA A 130 -11.93 9.86 -16.06
C ALA A 130 -12.90 10.64 -15.14
N ARG A 131 -12.44 11.08 -13.96
CA ARG A 131 -13.22 11.86 -12.98
C ARG A 131 -12.96 13.37 -13.02
N ARG A 132 -11.96 13.89 -13.76
CA ARG A 132 -11.69 15.33 -13.93
C ARG A 132 -12.70 16.02 -14.86
N LYS A 133 -13.98 15.77 -14.67
CA LYS A 133 -15.02 16.77 -14.95
C LYS A 133 -15.55 17.21 -13.60
N THR A 134 -14.94 18.28 -13.11
CA THR A 134 -15.28 18.91 -11.84
C THR A 134 -16.56 19.74 -11.97
N ILE A 135 -17.14 20.17 -10.84
CA ILE A 135 -18.25 21.14 -10.85
C ILE A 135 -17.80 22.46 -11.51
N HIS A 136 -16.51 22.81 -11.44
CA HIS A 136 -15.97 23.97 -12.12
C HIS A 136 -16.07 23.82 -13.65
N ASP A 137 -15.71 22.65 -14.19
CA ASP A 137 -15.87 22.33 -15.62
C ASP A 137 -17.34 22.32 -16.05
N LEU A 138 -18.25 21.91 -15.16
CA LEU A 138 -19.70 22.00 -15.38
C LEU A 138 -20.17 23.46 -15.44
N THR A 139 -19.70 24.31 -14.52
CA THR A 139 -20.04 25.74 -14.51
C THR A 139 -19.54 26.43 -15.78
N GLU A 140 -18.29 26.18 -16.19
CA GLU A 140 -17.77 26.72 -17.45
C GLU A 140 -18.59 26.24 -18.66
N ALA A 141 -18.96 24.95 -18.70
CA ALA A 141 -19.78 24.42 -19.78
C ALA A 141 -21.17 25.07 -19.83
N VAL A 142 -21.80 25.32 -18.68
CA VAL A 142 -23.10 25.99 -18.59
C VAL A 142 -23.00 27.47 -18.99
N GLU A 143 -21.95 28.18 -18.58
CA GLU A 143 -21.71 29.57 -19.00
C GLU A 143 -21.49 29.69 -20.51
N GLN A 144 -20.73 28.76 -21.09
CA GLN A 144 -20.52 28.71 -22.54
C GLN A 144 -21.83 28.42 -23.30
N LEU A 145 -22.69 27.55 -22.78
CA LEU A 145 -24.01 27.29 -23.35
C LEU A 145 -24.92 28.53 -23.26
N SER A 146 -24.94 29.21 -22.11
CA SER A 146 -25.71 30.45 -21.90
C SER A 146 -25.29 31.54 -22.89
N LYS A 147 -23.98 31.75 -23.10
CA LYS A 147 -23.45 32.71 -24.08
C LYS A 147 -23.88 32.39 -25.52
N LYS A 148 -23.94 31.10 -25.88
CA LYS A 148 -24.37 30.66 -27.23
C LYS A 148 -25.88 30.76 -27.47
N LEU A 149 -26.69 30.70 -26.42
CA LEU A 149 -28.15 30.80 -26.50
C LEU A 149 -28.66 32.25 -26.38
N SER A 150 -27.80 33.16 -25.94
CA SER A 150 -28.12 34.59 -25.72
C SER A 150 -27.57 35.51 -26.82
N GLY A 151 -26.92 34.95 -27.85
CA GLY A 151 -26.49 35.64 -29.07
C GLY A 151 -27.21 35.08 -30.28
#